data_AF-A0A2V6SEK9-F1
#
_entry.id   AF-A0A2V6SEK9-F1
#
_cell.length_a   1.000
_cell.length_b   1.000
_cell.length_c   1.000
_cell.angle_alpha   90.00
_cell.angle_beta   90.00
_cell.angle_gamma   90.00
#
_symmetry.space_group_name_H-M   'P 1'
#
loop_
_entity.id
_entity.type
_entity.pdbx_description
1 polymer ?
#
loop_
_entity_poly.entity_id
_entity_poly.type
_entity_poly.pdbx_seq_one_letter_code
_entity_poly.pdbx_strand_id
1 'polypeptide(L)'
;QRRRLESIQAGTVGAVALDRRGLIAAATSTGGIPGKLPGRVGDSPLIGCGTYAESTLGGVSCTGDGEAIIRVVLARRALDILKATPEPRHACQVAVDVLVEEGRGGGGLICIDWKGQVGWAQSTSL
;
A
#
# COMPACT_ATOMS: atom_id res chain seq x y z
N GLN A 1 19.10 -27.33 10.00
CA GLN A 1 18.12 -26.46 10.69
C GLN A 1 17.84 -25.11 9.99
N ARG A 2 18.45 -24.78 8.82
CA ARG A 2 18.24 -23.49 8.12
C ARG A 2 17.01 -23.38 7.19
N ARG A 3 16.32 -24.48 6.87
CA ARG A 3 15.23 -24.53 5.87
C ARG A 3 13.85 -24.02 6.33
N ARG A 4 13.68 -23.57 7.57
CA ARG A 4 12.35 -23.20 8.12
C ARG A 4 12.06 -21.69 8.13
N LEU A 5 13.01 -20.86 7.70
CA LEU A 5 12.83 -19.40 7.64
C LEU A 5 12.36 -18.90 6.27
N GLU A 6 12.39 -19.75 5.24
CA GLU A 6 12.05 -19.37 3.86
C GLU A 6 10.53 -19.16 3.62
N SER A 7 9.67 -19.47 4.60
CA SER A 7 8.21 -19.46 4.41
C SER A 7 7.39 -18.73 5.47
N ILE A 8 7.99 -17.82 6.26
CA ILE A 8 7.19 -16.86 7.02
C ILE A 8 7.00 -15.64 6.12
N GLN A 9 6.02 -15.72 5.21
CA GLN A 9 5.44 -14.54 4.57
C GLN A 9 4.94 -13.62 5.70
N ALA A 10 5.66 -12.53 5.96
CA ALA A 10 5.21 -11.52 6.89
C ALA A 10 3.97 -10.84 6.29
N GLY A 11 2.78 -11.25 6.75
CA GLY A 11 1.51 -10.71 6.27
C GLY A 11 1.24 -9.35 6.90
N THR A 12 1.72 -8.28 6.26
CA THR A 12 1.09 -6.96 6.45
C THR A 12 -0.36 -7.06 6.00
N VAL A 13 -1.28 -6.56 6.81
CA VAL A 13 -2.71 -6.54 6.52
C VAL A 13 -3.20 -5.12 6.36
N GLY A 14 -4.21 -4.95 5.52
CA GLY A 14 -4.69 -3.65 5.08
C GLY A 14 -6.18 -3.66 4.77
N ALA A 15 -6.85 -2.55 5.03
CA ALA A 15 -8.25 -2.33 4.67
C ALA A 15 -8.50 -0.88 4.27
N VAL A 16 -9.38 -0.70 3.29
CA VAL A 16 -9.93 0.60 2.89
C VAL A 16 -11.44 0.45 2.82
N ALA A 17 -12.17 1.46 3.29
CA ALA A 17 -13.63 1.45 3.31
C ALA A 17 -14.21 2.82 2.96
N LEU A 18 -15.37 2.81 2.30
CA LEU A 18 -16.23 3.95 2.06
C LEU A 18 -17.55 3.73 2.81
N ASP A 19 -17.95 4.67 3.67
CA ASP A 19 -19.21 4.58 4.40
C ASP A 19 -20.39 5.26 3.66
N ARG A 20 -21.60 5.11 4.22
CA ARG A 20 -22.83 5.71 3.64
C ARG A 20 -22.89 7.24 3.70
N ARG A 21 -21.99 7.88 4.45
CA ARG A 21 -21.88 9.34 4.57
C ARG A 21 -20.86 9.92 3.57
N GLY A 22 -20.22 9.06 2.76
CA GLY A 22 -19.17 9.48 1.84
C GLY A 22 -17.81 9.61 2.51
N LEU A 23 -17.59 9.05 3.70
CA LEU A 23 -16.31 9.09 4.39
C LEU A 23 -15.44 7.91 3.99
N ILE A 24 -14.18 8.20 3.65
CA ILE A 24 -13.15 7.21 3.40
C ILE A 24 -12.33 6.99 4.67
N ALA A 25 -12.09 5.72 4.99
CA ALA A 25 -11.13 5.30 6.01
C ALA A 25 -10.17 4.26 5.44
N ALA A 26 -8.92 4.29 5.89
CA ALA A 26 -7.90 3.30 5.56
C ALA A 26 -7.12 2.91 6.82
N ALA A 27 -6.71 1.65 6.91
CA ALA A 27 -5.90 1.14 8.00
C ALA A 27 -4.92 0.07 7.48
N THR A 28 -3.69 0.10 7.96
CA THR A 28 -2.65 -0.88 7.67
C THR A 28 -1.96 -1.29 8.97
N SER A 29 -1.71 -2.58 9.15
CA SER A 29 -1.05 -3.13 10.34
C SER A 29 -0.04 -4.20 9.95
N THR A 30 1.08 -4.25 10.67
CA THR A 30 2.17 -5.18 10.35
C THR A 30 2.97 -5.59 11.58
N GLY A 31 3.50 -6.82 11.55
CA GLY A 31 4.57 -7.26 12.45
C GLY A 31 5.95 -6.75 12.02
N GLY A 32 6.07 -6.17 10.82
CA GLY A 32 7.34 -5.83 10.17
C GLY A 32 7.99 -7.06 9.53
N ILE A 33 9.27 -6.94 9.18
CA ILE A 33 10.02 -8.01 8.51
C ILE A 33 10.69 -8.96 9.53
N PRO A 34 10.86 -10.26 9.21
CA PRO A 34 11.62 -11.19 10.03
C PRO A 34 13.07 -10.71 10.21
N GLY A 35 13.62 -10.88 11.42
CA GLY A 35 15.01 -10.50 11.71
C GLY A 35 15.29 -8.99 11.73
N LYS A 36 14.25 -8.14 11.73
CA LYS A 36 14.43 -6.68 11.84
C LYS A 36 15.21 -6.29 13.10
N LEU A 37 16.02 -5.24 12.99
CA LEU A 37 16.65 -4.62 14.15
C LEU A 37 15.58 -4.03 15.10
N PRO A 38 15.81 -4.06 16.42
CA PRO A 38 14.97 -3.34 17.37
C PRO A 38 14.82 -1.86 16.97
N GLY A 39 13.59 -1.36 16.98
CA GLY A 39 13.29 0.01 16.57
C GLY A 39 13.16 0.25 15.05
N ARG A 40 13.37 -0.77 14.19
CA ARG A 40 13.07 -0.61 12.75
C ARG A 40 11.59 -0.33 12.54
N VAL A 41 11.29 0.77 11.84
CA VAL A 41 9.94 1.17 11.43
C VAL A 41 9.80 1.02 9.91
N GLY A 42 8.71 0.37 9.48
CA GLY A 42 8.35 0.23 8.07
C GLY A 42 7.33 1.28 7.62
N ASP A 43 6.71 1.07 6.46
CA ASP A 43 5.75 1.98 5.82
C ASP A 43 4.37 2.03 6.50
N SER A 44 3.90 0.91 7.06
CA SER A 44 2.51 0.77 7.54
C SER A 44 2.06 1.88 8.52
N PRO A 45 2.86 2.30 9.53
CA PRO A 45 2.46 3.38 10.44
C PRO A 45 2.72 4.80 9.88
N LEU A 46 3.27 4.93 8.68
CA LEU A 46 3.66 6.23 8.10
C LEU A 46 2.60 6.70 7.10
N ILE A 47 1.92 7.79 7.45
CA ILE A 47 0.85 8.38 6.65
C ILE A 47 1.39 8.83 5.28
N GLY A 48 0.73 8.40 4.22
CA GLY A 48 1.12 8.64 2.84
C GLY A 48 2.05 7.57 2.27
N CYS A 49 2.69 6.76 3.13
CA CYS A 49 3.51 5.63 2.70
C CYS A 49 2.63 4.37 2.63
N GLY A 50 2.40 3.70 3.76
CA GLY A 50 1.63 2.45 3.81
C GLY A 50 0.12 2.63 3.98
N THR A 51 -0.31 3.81 4.42
CA THR A 51 -1.73 4.11 4.72
C THR A 51 -2.05 5.54 4.33
N TYR A 52 -3.14 5.76 3.60
CA TYR A 52 -3.64 7.11 3.33
C TYR A 52 -5.14 7.13 3.04
N ALA A 53 -5.84 8.17 3.46
CA ALA A 53 -7.27 8.36 3.23
C ALA A 53 -7.61 9.84 3.05
N GLU A 54 -8.35 10.16 1.99
CA GLU A 54 -8.86 11.48 1.68
C GLU A 54 -10.27 11.34 1.10
N SER A 55 -11.30 11.78 1.82
CA SER A 55 -12.71 11.52 1.43
C SER A 55 -13.13 12.19 0.12
N THR A 56 -12.40 13.22 -0.32
CA THR A 56 -12.59 13.89 -1.62
C THR A 56 -11.95 13.17 -2.80
N LEU A 57 -11.19 12.11 -2.54
CA LEU A 57 -10.37 11.43 -3.56
C LEU A 57 -10.45 9.91 -3.45
N GLY A 58 -10.03 9.34 -2.33
CA GLY A 58 -10.00 7.89 -2.11
C GLY A 58 -9.14 7.50 -0.91
N GLY A 59 -8.96 6.19 -0.73
CA GLY A 59 -8.14 5.63 0.34
C GLY A 59 -7.30 4.47 -0.17
N VAL A 60 -6.14 4.28 0.44
CA VAL A 60 -5.13 3.30 0.03
C VAL A 60 -4.51 2.64 1.25
N SER A 61 -4.27 1.33 1.12
CA SER A 61 -3.46 0.53 2.05
C SER A 61 -2.46 -0.31 1.26
N CYS A 62 -1.20 -0.30 1.68
CA CYS A 62 -0.09 -0.96 0.99
C CYS A 62 0.47 -2.15 1.78
N THR A 63 1.15 -3.04 1.07
CA THR A 63 1.95 -4.15 1.61
C THR A 63 3.19 -4.37 0.74
N GLY A 64 4.29 -4.85 1.32
CA GLY A 64 5.53 -5.13 0.60
C GLY A 64 6.78 -4.63 1.30
N ASP A 65 7.79 -4.28 0.51
CA ASP A 65 9.08 -3.77 0.98
C ASP A 65 8.94 -2.35 1.56
N GLY A 66 8.81 -2.27 2.88
CA GLY A 66 8.51 -1.01 3.57
C GLY A 66 9.45 0.15 3.22
N GLU A 67 10.76 -0.08 3.12
CA GLU A 67 11.72 0.95 2.74
C GLU A 67 11.51 1.48 1.31
N ALA A 68 11.10 0.61 0.37
CA ALA A 68 10.78 1.01 -1.00
C ALA A 68 9.47 1.81 -1.04
N ILE A 69 8.45 1.36 -0.31
CA ILE A 69 7.15 2.05 -0.17
C ILE A 69 7.35 3.45 0.43
N ILE A 70 8.19 3.60 1.45
CA ILE A 70 8.55 4.89 2.06
C ILE A 70 9.22 5.81 1.03
N ARG A 71 10.19 5.29 0.27
CA ARG A 71 11.00 6.08 -0.68
C ARG A 71 10.16 6.80 -1.73
N VAL A 72 9.07 6.18 -2.18
CA VAL A 72 8.18 6.72 -3.22
C VAL A 72 6.88 7.32 -2.68
N VAL A 73 6.65 7.24 -1.36
CA VAL A 73 5.42 7.72 -0.70
C VAL A 73 4.17 7.11 -1.36
N LEU A 74 4.18 5.77 -1.46
CA LEU A 74 3.33 5.01 -2.39
C LEU A 74 1.83 5.29 -2.26
N ALA A 75 1.27 5.25 -1.05
CA ALA A 75 -0.17 5.45 -0.86
C ALA A 75 -0.64 6.83 -1.30
N ARG A 76 0.13 7.89 -0.99
CA ARG A 76 -0.17 9.24 -1.47
C ARG A 76 -0.01 9.34 -2.98
N ARG A 77 1.08 8.79 -3.52
CA ARG A 77 1.36 8.80 -4.96
C ARG A 77 0.24 8.13 -5.76
N ALA A 78 -0.29 6.99 -5.27
CA ALA A 78 -1.42 6.31 -5.89
C ALA A 78 -2.68 7.19 -5.97
N LEU A 79 -2.97 7.97 -4.93
CA LEU A 79 -4.08 8.93 -4.97
C LEU A 79 -3.80 10.12 -5.89
N ASP A 80 -2.56 10.62 -5.96
CA ASP A 80 -2.20 11.68 -6.91
C ASP A 80 -2.37 11.21 -8.37
N ILE A 81 -2.05 9.95 -8.67
CA ILE A 81 -2.32 9.32 -9.96
C ILE A 81 -3.84 9.18 -10.19
N LEU A 82 -4.58 8.70 -9.20
CA LEU A 82 -6.05 8.59 -9.28
C LEU A 82 -6.71 9.94 -9.56
N LYS A 83 -6.17 11.03 -9.00
CA LYS A 83 -6.64 12.39 -9.27
C LYS A 83 -6.45 12.80 -10.73
N ALA A 84 -5.32 12.40 -11.34
CA ALA A 84 -5.02 12.68 -12.75
C ALA A 84 -5.76 11.73 -13.71
N THR A 85 -6.02 10.50 -13.26
CA THR A 85 -6.69 9.46 -14.05
C THR A 85 -7.68 8.72 -13.13
N PRO A 86 -8.98 9.10 -13.16
CA PRO A 86 -10.00 8.61 -12.21
C PRO A 86 -10.47 7.17 -12.52
N GLU A 87 -9.52 6.25 -12.58
CA GLU A 87 -9.70 4.81 -12.75
C GLU A 87 -8.80 4.09 -11.73
N PRO A 88 -9.37 3.54 -10.62
CA PRO A 88 -8.57 2.99 -9.53
C PRO A 88 -7.64 1.84 -9.92
N ARG A 89 -8.01 0.98 -10.88
CA ARG A 89 -7.18 -0.16 -11.27
C ARG A 89 -5.89 0.32 -11.94
N HIS A 90 -6.00 1.27 -12.87
CA HIS A 90 -4.89 1.92 -13.55
C HIS A 90 -4.02 2.68 -12.56
N ALA A 91 -4.62 3.45 -11.65
CA ALA A 91 -3.87 4.18 -10.64
C ALA A 91 -3.04 3.24 -9.74
N CYS A 92 -3.61 2.09 -9.35
CA CYS A 92 -2.88 1.06 -8.59
C CYS A 92 -1.73 0.46 -9.40
N GLN A 93 -1.97 0.15 -10.68
CA GLN A 93 -0.95 -0.44 -11.55
C GLN A 93 0.24 0.50 -11.72
N VAL A 94 -0.01 1.76 -12.10
CA VAL A 94 1.05 2.76 -12.27
C VAL A 94 1.81 2.99 -10.97
N ALA A 95 1.11 3.01 -9.82
CA ALA A 95 1.77 3.14 -8.52
C ALA A 95 2.68 1.95 -8.20
N VAL A 96 2.26 0.72 -8.51
CA VAL A 96 3.10 -0.48 -8.36
C VAL A 96 4.29 -0.45 -9.32
N ASP A 97 4.12 0.04 -10.54
CA ASP A 97 5.22 0.20 -11.49
C ASP A 97 6.26 1.21 -10.94
N VAL A 98 5.81 2.34 -10.38
CA VAL A 98 6.66 3.31 -9.67
C VAL A 98 7.40 2.67 -8.48
N LEU A 99 6.74 1.81 -7.70
CA LEU A 99 7.38 1.08 -6.61
C LEU A 99 8.55 0.21 -7.11
N VAL A 100 8.35 -0.49 -8.22
CA VAL A 100 9.37 -1.36 -8.83
C VAL A 100 10.51 -0.54 -9.43
N GLU A 101 10.20 0.47 -10.23
CA GLU A 101 11.18 1.23 -11.00
C GLU A 101 11.95 2.26 -10.15
N GLU A 102 11.24 3.09 -9.38
CA GLU A 102 11.84 4.15 -8.55
C GLU A 102 12.17 3.63 -7.14
N GLY A 103 11.25 2.85 -6.55
CA GLY A 103 11.39 2.33 -5.19
C GLY A 103 12.42 1.20 -5.07
N ARG A 104 12.66 0.49 -6.18
CA ARG A 104 13.52 -0.70 -6.30
C ARG A 104 13.13 -1.80 -5.31
N GLY A 105 11.82 -2.02 -5.14
CA GLY A 105 11.25 -3.05 -4.27
C GLY A 105 9.98 -3.67 -4.83
N GLY A 106 9.46 -4.66 -4.14
CA GLY A 106 8.21 -5.34 -4.47
C GLY A 106 7.09 -5.03 -3.48
N GLY A 107 5.84 -5.18 -3.93
CA GLY A 107 4.68 -4.99 -3.07
C GLY A 107 3.38 -4.88 -3.85
N GLY A 108 2.35 -4.43 -3.16
CA GLY A 108 1.03 -4.20 -3.72
C GLY A 108 0.21 -3.24 -2.86
N LEU A 109 -0.93 -2.85 -3.39
CA LEU A 109 -1.85 -1.96 -2.69
C LEU A 109 -3.30 -2.21 -3.12
N ILE A 110 -4.21 -1.84 -2.22
CA ILE A 110 -5.65 -1.78 -2.46
C ILE A 110 -6.10 -0.32 -2.39
N CYS A 111 -7.09 0.05 -3.19
CA CYS A 111 -7.61 1.40 -3.32
C CYS A 111 -9.14 1.41 -3.45
N ILE A 112 -9.80 2.40 -2.86
CA ILE A 112 -11.20 2.76 -3.12
C ILE A 112 -11.27 4.27 -3.40
N ASP A 113 -11.93 4.68 -4.49
CA ASP A 113 -12.17 6.10 -4.77
C ASP A 113 -13.42 6.65 -4.04
N TRP A 114 -13.62 7.96 -4.08
CA TRP A 114 -14.78 8.62 -3.46
C TRP A 114 -16.14 8.23 -4.07
N LYS A 115 -16.16 7.55 -5.22
CA LYS A 115 -17.37 7.02 -5.87
C LYS A 115 -17.63 5.57 -5.51
N GLY A 116 -16.75 4.93 -4.74
CA GLY A 116 -16.83 3.52 -4.37
C GLY A 116 -16.27 2.55 -5.43
N GLN A 117 -15.56 3.05 -6.44
CA GLN A 117 -14.82 2.21 -7.38
C GLN A 117 -13.57 1.66 -6.70
N VAL A 118 -13.27 0.38 -6.94
CA VAL A 118 -12.16 -0.32 -6.28
C VAL A 118 -11.04 -0.63 -7.25
N GLY A 119 -9.80 -0.59 -6.76
CA GLY A 119 -8.60 -0.92 -7.52
C GLY A 119 -7.59 -1.67 -6.67
N TRP A 120 -6.78 -2.51 -7.31
CA TRP A 120 -5.64 -3.15 -6.66
C TRP A 120 -4.61 -3.59 -7.72
N ALA A 121 -3.35 -3.66 -7.30
CA ALA A 121 -2.26 -4.18 -8.10
C ALA A 121 -1.15 -4.71 -7.17
N GLN A 122 -0.29 -5.58 -7.71
CA GLN A 122 0.89 -6.09 -7.02
C GLN A 122 1.97 -6.50 -8.03
N SER A 123 3.23 -6.44 -7.61
CA SER A 123 4.38 -6.95 -8.35
C SER A 123 4.87 -8.32 -7.84
N THR A 124 4.34 -8.79 -6.70
CA THR A 124 4.70 -10.06 -6.07
C THR A 124 3.71 -11.18 -6.42
N SER A 125 4.20 -12.43 -6.49
CA SER A 125 3.35 -13.62 -6.67
C SER A 125 2.52 -13.91 -5.41
N LEU A 126 1.31 -14.45 -5.60
CA LEU A 126 0.43 -14.93 -4.53
C LEU A 126 0.90 -16.28 -3.98
#